data_AF-A0A7C5PEI5-F1
#
_entry.id   AF-A0A7C5PEI5-F1
#
_cell.length_a   1.000
_cell.length_b   1.000
_cell.length_c   1.000
_cell.angle_alpha   90.00
_cell.angle_beta   90.00
_cell.angle_gamma   90.00
#
_symmetry.space_group_name_H-M   'P 1'
#
loop_
_entity.id
_entity.type
_entity.pdbx_description
1 polymer ?
#
loop_
_entity_poly.entity_id
_entity_poly.type
_entity_poly.pdbx_seq_one_letter_code
_entity_poly.pdbx_strand_id
1 'polypeptide(L)'
;MILIPGGFGEKEGTKEKVQDIKNKLKILRDKEKDTPVLNGGNCLGIRSLKGKYDTFFIPEYKLPLSFAKPMNFALVSQSGAFLVSKMNKLSYLNPIYSISLGNQIDLTIADYFEYLKDDPDIYLYAFYIEGFQEGDGLRFLKILKETKEKGKITIIYKAGRTEEGQKATSGHTASIAGDWLTSKEILEREGAVFAENIEDFEDLIQIFLFLKEKEVRGDRAGLVSNAGFECVSMADNISDLKLAKFSLKTEERLKEIFKKIKIDTIVDIHNPLDLTPMANDLAYAEIIETLMEDENISCLIVGAVPLTPALNTLEESENHKEDFKREGSLANKIIEIKEKYKKPFVFVVDGGKEYDPFLYYLKENQVPAFKSAEKAIKNFSKFIKKSLA
;
A
#
# COMPACT_ATOMS: atom_id res chain seq x y z
N MET A 1 -26.59 -10.63 -9.89
CA MET A 1 -26.02 -11.47 -10.97
C MET A 1 -24.60 -11.02 -11.26
N ILE A 2 -23.66 -11.94 -11.49
CA ILE A 2 -22.28 -11.61 -11.89
C ILE A 2 -22.11 -12.06 -13.34
N LEU A 3 -21.90 -11.11 -14.25
CA LEU A 3 -21.71 -11.37 -15.67
C LEU A 3 -20.20 -11.41 -15.97
N ILE A 4 -19.64 -12.61 -15.92
CA ILE A 4 -18.22 -12.89 -16.21
C ILE A 4 -17.84 -12.68 -17.69
N PRO A 5 -18.61 -13.20 -18.68
CA PRO A 5 -18.17 -13.15 -20.07
C PRO A 5 -17.95 -11.72 -20.59
N GLY A 6 -16.97 -11.55 -21.47
CA GLY A 6 -16.79 -10.35 -22.27
C GLY A 6 -17.64 -10.33 -23.55
N GLY A 7 -17.45 -9.32 -24.39
CA GLY A 7 -18.26 -9.10 -25.59
C GLY A 7 -19.46 -8.18 -25.33
N PHE A 8 -19.31 -7.26 -24.38
CA PHE A 8 -20.29 -6.30 -23.92
C PHE A 8 -19.70 -4.88 -23.92
N GLY A 9 -19.25 -4.42 -25.09
CA GLY A 9 -18.82 -3.03 -25.33
C GLY A 9 -17.31 -2.85 -25.58
N GLU A 10 -16.49 -3.87 -25.34
CA GLU A 10 -15.03 -3.83 -25.52
C GLU A 10 -14.63 -4.00 -27.00
N LYS A 11 -15.53 -4.57 -27.81
CA LYS A 11 -15.35 -4.72 -29.26
C LYS A 11 -16.41 -3.91 -30.02
N GLU A 12 -16.00 -3.29 -31.11
CA GLU A 12 -16.92 -2.66 -32.05
C GLU A 12 -18.04 -3.63 -32.47
N GLY A 13 -19.29 -3.15 -32.50
CA GLY A 13 -20.47 -3.97 -32.76
C GLY A 13 -21.07 -4.70 -31.54
N THR A 14 -20.46 -4.62 -30.34
CA THR A 14 -21.02 -5.25 -29.13
C THR A 14 -21.78 -4.29 -28.20
N LYS A 15 -21.77 -3.00 -28.51
CA LYS A 15 -22.43 -1.94 -27.71
C LYS A 15 -23.95 -2.11 -27.61
N GLU A 16 -24.59 -2.63 -28.66
CA GLU A 16 -26.04 -2.87 -28.66
C GLU A 16 -26.47 -3.86 -27.57
N LYS A 17 -25.66 -4.88 -27.27
CA LYS A 17 -25.94 -5.84 -26.21
C LYS A 17 -25.95 -5.19 -24.83
N VAL A 18 -25.02 -4.27 -24.59
CA VAL A 18 -24.99 -3.48 -23.34
C VAL A 18 -26.26 -2.65 -23.22
N GLN A 19 -26.66 -1.99 -24.31
CA GLN A 19 -27.85 -1.15 -24.31
C GLN A 19 -29.13 -1.97 -24.11
N ASP A 20 -29.24 -3.15 -24.73
CA ASP A 20 -30.35 -4.07 -24.52
C ASP A 20 -30.46 -4.52 -23.06
N ILE A 21 -29.33 -4.88 -22.42
CA ILE A 21 -29.30 -5.23 -21.01
C ILE A 21 -29.75 -4.04 -20.15
N LYS A 22 -29.17 -2.85 -20.36
CA LYS A 22 -29.55 -1.63 -19.64
C LYS A 22 -31.03 -1.31 -19.79
N ASN A 23 -31.57 -1.42 -21.00
CA ASN A 23 -32.99 -1.19 -21.28
C ASN A 23 -33.89 -2.21 -20.58
N LYS A 24 -33.53 -3.49 -20.59
CA LYS A 24 -34.28 -4.55 -19.90
C LYS A 24 -34.30 -4.32 -18.39
N LEU A 25 -33.15 -4.01 -17.78
CA LEU A 25 -33.06 -3.68 -16.36
C LEU A 25 -33.92 -2.46 -16.03
N LYS A 26 -33.85 -1.40 -16.84
CA LYS A 26 -34.68 -0.21 -16.67
C LYS A 26 -36.17 -0.52 -16.75
N ILE A 27 -36.63 -1.24 -17.78
CA ILE A 27 -38.05 -1.58 -17.95
C ILE A 27 -38.59 -2.40 -16.76
N LEU A 28 -37.79 -3.31 -16.20
CA LEU A 28 -38.20 -4.10 -15.05
C LEU A 28 -38.28 -3.24 -13.77
N ARG A 29 -37.29 -2.35 -13.55
CA ARG A 29 -37.27 -1.40 -12.43
C ARG A 29 -38.41 -0.38 -12.50
N ASP A 30 -38.67 0.20 -13.68
CA ASP A 30 -39.76 1.16 -13.92
C ASP A 30 -41.15 0.53 -13.67
N LYS A 31 -41.24 -0.81 -13.76
CA LYS A 31 -42.45 -1.58 -13.44
C LYS A 31 -42.50 -2.07 -12.00
N GLU A 32 -41.58 -1.60 -11.15
CA GLU A 32 -41.42 -2.03 -9.74
C GLU A 32 -41.35 -3.56 -9.58
N LYS A 33 -40.80 -4.26 -10.59
CA LYS A 33 -40.56 -5.69 -10.50
C LYS A 33 -39.27 -5.97 -9.75
N ASP A 34 -39.24 -7.09 -9.03
CA ASP A 34 -38.00 -7.65 -8.49
C ASP A 34 -36.97 -7.83 -9.60
N THR A 35 -35.99 -6.94 -9.62
CA THR A 35 -34.98 -6.86 -10.68
C THR A 35 -33.61 -7.09 -10.04
N PRO A 36 -32.86 -8.13 -10.46
CA PRO A 36 -31.53 -8.35 -9.92
C PRO A 36 -30.60 -7.19 -10.30
N VAL A 37 -29.69 -6.84 -9.40
CA VAL A 37 -28.52 -6.02 -9.74
C VAL A 37 -27.50 -6.84 -10.51
N LEU A 38 -26.75 -6.20 -11.40
CA LEU A 38 -25.75 -6.84 -12.25
C LEU A 38 -24.36 -6.26 -11.99
N ASN A 39 -23.43 -7.11 -11.55
CA ASN A 39 -22.00 -6.83 -11.56
C ASN A 39 -21.40 -7.33 -12.88
N GLY A 40 -20.51 -6.56 -13.50
CA GLY A 40 -19.75 -7.06 -14.65
C GLY A 40 -20.26 -6.64 -16.02
N GLY A 41 -20.20 -7.63 -16.92
CA GLY A 41 -19.62 -7.47 -18.26
C GLY A 41 -18.10 -7.55 -18.12
N ASN A 42 -17.47 -8.60 -18.64
CA ASN A 42 -16.01 -8.78 -18.62
C ASN A 42 -15.36 -8.54 -17.24
N CYS A 43 -15.83 -9.27 -16.22
CA CYS A 43 -15.26 -9.19 -14.88
C CYS A 43 -14.73 -10.55 -14.43
N LEU A 44 -13.89 -10.56 -13.39
CA LEU A 44 -13.42 -11.82 -12.79
C LEU A 44 -14.32 -12.33 -11.66
N GLY A 45 -15.24 -11.50 -11.15
CA GLY A 45 -16.16 -11.85 -10.07
C GLY A 45 -15.87 -11.11 -8.77
N ILE A 46 -16.33 -11.69 -7.66
CA ILE A 46 -16.26 -11.10 -6.33
C ILE A 46 -15.84 -12.16 -5.32
N ARG A 47 -14.91 -11.80 -4.43
CA ARG A 47 -14.61 -12.55 -3.22
C ARG A 47 -15.02 -11.72 -2.01
N SER A 48 -15.79 -12.32 -1.10
CA SER A 48 -16.19 -11.71 0.17
C SER A 48 -15.88 -12.66 1.32
N LEU A 49 -15.00 -12.23 2.22
CA LEU A 49 -14.72 -12.98 3.45
C LEU A 49 -15.91 -12.96 4.41
N LYS A 50 -16.59 -11.82 4.53
CA LYS A 50 -17.80 -11.69 5.36
C LYS A 50 -18.98 -12.48 4.78
N GLY A 51 -19.15 -12.43 3.46
CA GLY A 51 -20.15 -13.22 2.74
C GLY A 51 -19.81 -14.71 2.62
N LYS A 52 -18.57 -15.11 2.93
CA LYS A 52 -18.04 -16.47 2.82
C LYS A 52 -18.20 -17.08 1.42
N TYR A 53 -17.94 -16.29 0.38
CA TYR A 53 -17.99 -16.76 -0.99
C TYR A 53 -16.83 -16.21 -1.83
N ASP A 54 -16.44 -17.01 -2.82
CA ASP A 54 -15.50 -16.65 -3.87
C ASP A 54 -16.11 -17.09 -5.20
N THR A 55 -16.29 -16.13 -6.11
CA THR A 55 -16.84 -16.41 -7.45
C THR A 55 -15.78 -16.33 -8.55
N PHE A 56 -14.50 -16.22 -8.21
CA PHE A 56 -13.43 -16.26 -9.19
C PHE A 56 -13.35 -17.64 -9.83
N PHE A 57 -13.04 -17.66 -11.12
CA PHE A 57 -12.93 -18.90 -11.90
C PHE A 57 -11.46 -19.30 -12.13
N ILE A 58 -10.51 -18.66 -11.45
CA ILE A 58 -9.09 -19.01 -11.52
C ILE A 58 -8.83 -20.16 -10.56
N PRO A 59 -8.24 -21.29 -11.03
CA PRO A 59 -7.92 -22.40 -10.15
C PRO A 59 -6.96 -22.01 -9.03
N GLU A 60 -7.13 -22.61 -7.85
CA GLU A 60 -6.34 -22.32 -6.64
C GLU A 60 -4.83 -22.48 -6.86
N TYR A 61 -4.39 -23.48 -7.65
CA TYR A 61 -2.97 -23.67 -7.96
C TYR A 61 -2.35 -22.56 -8.85
N LYS A 62 -3.19 -21.71 -9.47
CA LYS A 62 -2.76 -20.52 -10.24
C LYS A 62 -2.90 -19.23 -9.45
N LEU A 63 -3.90 -19.16 -8.57
CA LEU A 63 -4.11 -18.05 -7.66
C LEU A 63 -4.30 -18.60 -6.24
N PRO A 64 -3.20 -18.97 -5.55
CA PRO A 64 -3.29 -19.37 -4.16
C PRO A 64 -3.73 -18.14 -3.39
N LEU A 65 -4.94 -18.18 -2.84
CA LEU A 65 -5.48 -17.08 -2.07
C LEU A 65 -4.70 -16.97 -0.76
N SER A 66 -4.48 -15.74 -0.32
CA SER A 66 -3.71 -15.47 0.91
C SER A 66 -4.27 -16.23 2.11
N PHE A 67 -3.38 -16.95 2.81
CA PHE A 67 -3.63 -17.51 4.15
C PHE A 67 -3.37 -16.48 5.26
N ALA A 68 -2.96 -15.26 4.92
CA ALA A 68 -2.78 -14.20 5.90
C ALA A 68 -4.11 -13.87 6.58
N LYS A 69 -4.03 -13.37 7.81
CA LYS A 69 -5.22 -12.92 8.54
C LYS A 69 -5.94 -11.84 7.72
N PRO A 70 -7.29 -11.84 7.72
CA PRO A 70 -8.06 -10.76 7.10
C PRO A 70 -7.60 -9.39 7.59
N MET A 71 -7.46 -8.44 6.68
CA MET A 71 -7.08 -7.06 6.96
C MET A 71 -8.23 -6.11 6.64
N ASN A 72 -8.29 -4.98 7.35
CA ASN A 72 -9.41 -4.05 7.32
C ASN A 72 -9.50 -3.19 6.03
N PHE A 73 -9.55 -3.83 4.86
CA PHE A 73 -9.69 -3.13 3.60
C PHE A 73 -10.50 -3.87 2.53
N ALA A 74 -11.00 -3.08 1.59
CA ALA A 74 -11.61 -3.54 0.35
C ALA A 74 -10.74 -3.16 -0.85
N LEU A 75 -10.50 -4.11 -1.75
CA LEU A 75 -9.84 -3.89 -3.02
C LEU A 75 -10.87 -3.98 -4.15
N VAL A 76 -11.12 -2.86 -4.81
CA VAL A 76 -12.20 -2.71 -5.78
C VAL A 76 -11.61 -2.21 -7.10
N SER A 77 -11.81 -2.95 -8.18
CA SER A 77 -11.11 -2.74 -9.43
C SER A 77 -12.00 -2.89 -10.66
N GLN A 78 -11.90 -1.93 -11.57
CA GLN A 78 -12.49 -2.04 -12.91
C GLN A 78 -11.74 -3.07 -13.78
N SER A 79 -10.43 -3.25 -13.57
CA SER A 79 -9.64 -4.27 -14.26
C SER A 79 -9.57 -5.56 -13.43
N GLY A 80 -10.14 -6.64 -13.97
CA GLY A 80 -10.05 -7.97 -13.36
C GLY A 80 -8.62 -8.48 -13.26
N ALA A 81 -7.85 -8.40 -14.35
CA ALA A 81 -6.45 -8.85 -14.37
C ALA A 81 -5.59 -8.10 -13.35
N PHE A 82 -5.81 -6.79 -13.18
CA PHE A 82 -5.16 -6.01 -12.13
C PHE A 82 -5.49 -6.58 -10.74
N LEU A 83 -6.77 -6.82 -10.44
CA LEU A 83 -7.22 -7.30 -9.14
C LEU A 83 -6.50 -8.58 -8.72
N VAL A 84 -6.54 -9.62 -9.56
CA VAL A 84 -5.96 -10.93 -9.23
C VAL A 84 -4.43 -10.89 -9.23
N SER A 85 -3.82 -10.06 -10.08
CA SER A 85 -2.38 -9.82 -10.04
C SER A 85 -1.94 -9.18 -8.72
N LYS A 86 -2.67 -8.18 -8.21
CA LYS A 86 -2.36 -7.59 -6.90
C LYS A 86 -2.62 -8.54 -5.75
N MET A 87 -3.72 -9.30 -5.78
CA MET A 87 -3.99 -10.31 -4.75
C MET A 87 -2.89 -11.37 -4.66
N ASN A 88 -2.30 -11.76 -5.80
CA ASN A 88 -1.17 -12.69 -5.80
C ASN A 88 0.14 -12.03 -5.34
N LYS A 89 0.50 -10.87 -5.90
CA LYS A 89 1.76 -10.17 -5.58
C LYS A 89 1.80 -9.68 -4.12
N LEU A 90 0.66 -9.29 -3.58
CA LEU A 90 0.50 -8.81 -2.21
C LEU A 90 -0.12 -9.91 -1.34
N SER A 91 0.36 -11.15 -1.46
CA SER A 91 -0.19 -12.31 -0.73
C SER A 91 -0.13 -12.18 0.80
N TYR A 92 0.69 -11.27 1.33
CA TYR A 92 0.73 -10.90 2.75
C TYR A 92 -0.46 -9.99 3.17
N LEU A 93 -1.25 -9.50 2.22
CA LEU A 93 -2.48 -8.73 2.46
C LEU A 93 -3.70 -9.57 2.06
N ASN A 94 -4.66 -9.72 2.98
CA ASN A 94 -5.90 -10.44 2.73
C ASN A 94 -7.11 -9.48 2.87
N PRO A 95 -7.60 -8.89 1.76
CA PRO A 95 -8.74 -7.97 1.81
C PRO A 95 -10.03 -8.69 2.25
N ILE A 96 -10.89 -7.98 2.97
CA ILE A 96 -12.23 -8.47 3.33
C ILE A 96 -13.12 -8.61 2.09
N TYR A 97 -12.95 -7.69 1.12
CA TYR A 97 -13.65 -7.71 -0.16
C TYR A 97 -12.66 -7.52 -1.30
N SER A 98 -12.73 -8.41 -2.30
CA SER A 98 -12.07 -8.24 -3.60
C SER A 98 -13.13 -8.21 -4.69
N ILE A 99 -13.27 -7.08 -5.38
CA ILE A 99 -14.40 -6.84 -6.29
C ILE A 99 -13.86 -6.48 -7.68
N SER A 100 -14.15 -7.31 -8.67
CA SER A 100 -13.92 -7.01 -10.08
C SER A 100 -15.22 -6.53 -10.72
N LEU A 101 -15.24 -5.27 -11.17
CA LEU A 101 -16.42 -4.64 -11.76
C LEU A 101 -16.56 -4.85 -13.26
N GLY A 102 -15.44 -4.95 -13.99
CA GLY A 102 -15.46 -4.95 -15.45
C GLY A 102 -16.14 -3.69 -16.02
N ASN A 103 -17.05 -3.90 -16.95
CA ASN A 103 -17.62 -2.84 -17.79
C ASN A 103 -18.61 -1.90 -17.08
N GLN A 104 -19.01 -2.21 -15.84
CA GLN A 104 -20.00 -1.43 -15.09
C GLN A 104 -21.32 -1.25 -15.87
N ILE A 105 -21.88 -2.36 -16.38
CA ILE A 105 -23.14 -2.33 -17.14
C ILE A 105 -24.31 -1.82 -16.29
N ASP A 106 -24.31 -2.14 -15.00
CA ASP A 106 -25.35 -1.75 -14.04
C ASP A 106 -24.70 -1.21 -12.75
N LEU A 107 -24.09 -2.07 -11.93
CA LEU A 107 -23.35 -1.62 -10.75
C LEU A 107 -22.05 -0.91 -11.14
N THR A 108 -21.81 0.24 -10.52
CA THR A 108 -20.61 1.06 -10.70
C THR A 108 -19.70 1.01 -9.48
N ILE A 109 -18.51 1.60 -9.61
CA ILE A 109 -17.56 1.74 -8.51
C ILE A 109 -18.13 2.55 -7.34
N ALA A 110 -18.96 3.55 -7.60
CA ALA A 110 -19.58 4.31 -6.53
C ALA A 110 -20.69 3.52 -5.80
N ASP A 111 -21.41 2.60 -6.47
CA ASP A 111 -22.37 1.72 -5.79
C ASP A 111 -21.67 0.84 -4.74
N TYR A 112 -20.52 0.25 -5.11
CA TYR A 112 -19.73 -0.53 -4.16
C TYR A 112 -19.12 0.32 -3.06
N PHE A 113 -18.63 1.52 -3.40
CA PHE A 113 -18.11 2.41 -2.37
C PHE A 113 -19.21 2.81 -1.38
N GLU A 114 -20.40 3.15 -1.87
CA GLU A 114 -21.56 3.49 -1.06
C GLU A 114 -21.99 2.33 -0.16
N TYR A 115 -22.07 1.11 -0.70
CA TYR A 115 -22.42 -0.08 0.08
C TYR A 115 -21.39 -0.38 1.17
N LEU A 116 -20.09 -0.21 0.89
CA LEU A 116 -19.02 -0.56 1.81
C LEU A 116 -18.66 0.58 2.78
N LYS A 117 -19.15 1.81 2.57
CA LYS A 117 -18.73 3.00 3.36
C LYS A 117 -19.01 2.85 4.85
N ASP A 118 -20.07 2.12 5.19
CA ASP A 118 -20.55 1.93 6.55
C ASP A 118 -20.11 0.60 7.18
N ASP A 119 -19.36 -0.23 6.46
CA ASP A 119 -18.84 -1.47 7.04
C ASP A 119 -17.78 -1.14 8.13
N PRO A 120 -17.99 -1.53 9.40
CA PRO A 120 -17.04 -1.24 10.48
C PRO A 120 -15.72 -1.99 10.34
N ASP A 121 -15.68 -3.09 9.58
CA ASP A 121 -14.46 -3.87 9.37
C ASP A 121 -13.57 -3.27 8.26
N ILE A 122 -14.03 -2.23 7.56
CA ILE A 122 -13.27 -1.56 6.50
C ILE A 122 -12.74 -0.22 6.99
N TYR A 123 -11.42 -0.16 7.13
CA TYR A 123 -10.65 1.06 7.42
C TYR A 123 -10.12 1.70 6.13
N LEU A 124 -9.74 0.88 5.14
CA LEU A 124 -9.13 1.35 3.89
C LEU A 124 -9.90 0.86 2.65
N TYR A 125 -10.08 1.74 1.68
CA TYR A 125 -10.61 1.41 0.36
C TYR A 125 -9.50 1.61 -0.68
N ALA A 126 -9.19 0.58 -1.45
CA ALA A 126 -8.20 0.62 -2.51
C ALA A 126 -8.91 0.49 -3.87
N PHE A 127 -8.88 1.56 -4.67
CA PHE A 127 -9.59 1.63 -5.94
C PHE A 127 -8.64 1.67 -7.14
N TYR A 128 -8.87 0.79 -8.12
CA TYR A 128 -8.34 0.93 -9.47
C TYR A 128 -9.44 1.44 -10.40
N ILE A 129 -9.25 2.66 -10.91
CA ILE A 129 -10.27 3.41 -11.66
C ILE A 129 -9.75 3.69 -13.07
N GLU A 130 -10.46 3.26 -14.09
CA GLU A 130 -10.25 3.62 -15.49
C GLU A 130 -11.13 4.82 -15.87
N GLY A 131 -12.37 4.85 -15.40
CA GLY A 131 -13.29 5.96 -15.62
C GLY A 131 -14.57 5.86 -14.79
N PHE A 132 -15.41 6.90 -14.87
CA PHE A 132 -16.70 6.96 -14.19
C PHE A 132 -17.83 6.92 -15.22
N GLN A 133 -18.97 6.33 -14.84
CA GLN A 133 -20.21 6.50 -15.58
C GLN A 133 -20.76 7.93 -15.39
N GLU A 134 -21.71 8.33 -16.23
CA GLU A 134 -22.36 9.64 -16.09
C GLU A 134 -22.95 9.83 -14.68
N GLY A 135 -22.62 10.96 -14.04
CA GLY A 135 -23.02 11.28 -12.66
C GLY A 135 -22.29 10.51 -11.56
N ASP A 136 -21.61 9.41 -11.88
CA ASP A 136 -21.02 8.49 -10.90
C ASP A 136 -19.81 9.11 -10.16
N GLY A 137 -19.02 9.94 -10.83
CA GLY A 137 -17.89 10.65 -10.22
C GLY A 137 -18.32 11.63 -9.12
N LEU A 138 -19.43 12.35 -9.31
CA LEU A 138 -19.98 13.25 -8.29
C LEU A 138 -20.46 12.48 -7.05
N ARG A 139 -21.12 11.33 -7.28
CA ARG A 139 -21.53 10.43 -6.20
C ARG A 139 -20.32 9.87 -5.46
N PHE A 140 -19.31 9.42 -6.19
CA PHE A 140 -18.05 8.93 -5.62
C PHE A 140 -17.38 9.99 -4.72
N LEU A 141 -17.32 11.25 -5.17
CA LEU A 141 -16.77 12.36 -4.38
C LEU A 141 -17.54 12.61 -3.08
N LYS A 142 -18.87 12.54 -3.11
CA LYS A 142 -19.69 12.66 -1.90
C LYS A 142 -19.36 11.56 -0.90
N ILE A 143 -19.26 10.30 -1.35
CA ILE A 143 -18.94 9.15 -0.50
C ILE A 143 -17.51 9.24 0.04
N LEU A 144 -16.56 9.71 -0.78
CA LEU A 144 -15.17 9.95 -0.38
C LEU A 144 -15.11 10.94 0.79
N LYS A 145 -15.86 12.04 0.71
CA LYS A 145 -15.94 13.02 1.80
C LYS A 145 -16.52 12.41 3.07
N GLU A 146 -17.63 11.68 2.97
CA GLU A 146 -18.26 11.01 4.12
C GLU A 146 -17.33 9.97 4.78
N THR A 147 -16.54 9.25 4.00
CA THR A 147 -15.60 8.24 4.52
C THR A 147 -14.36 8.88 5.14
N LYS A 148 -13.87 9.98 4.57
CA LYS A 148 -12.83 10.82 5.19
C LYS A 148 -13.27 11.34 6.56
N GLU A 149 -14.50 11.85 6.67
CA GLU A 149 -15.07 12.36 7.93
C GLU A 149 -15.19 11.27 9.01
N LYS A 150 -15.28 10.00 8.59
CA LYS A 150 -15.24 8.81 9.48
C LYS A 150 -13.81 8.33 9.80
N GLY A 151 -12.78 9.05 9.37
CA GLY A 151 -11.38 8.66 9.56
C GLY A 151 -10.93 7.48 8.70
N LYS A 152 -11.69 7.12 7.66
CA LYS A 152 -11.33 6.04 6.73
C LYS A 152 -10.42 6.55 5.62
N ILE A 153 -9.60 5.64 5.08
CA ILE A 153 -8.62 5.95 4.06
C ILE A 153 -9.11 5.47 2.70
N THR A 154 -8.98 6.30 1.67
CA THR A 154 -9.26 5.92 0.29
C THR A 154 -8.02 6.12 -0.56
N ILE A 155 -7.44 5.03 -1.05
CA ILE A 155 -6.30 5.02 -1.96
C ILE A 155 -6.83 4.81 -3.38
N ILE A 156 -6.39 5.65 -4.31
CA ILE A 156 -6.83 5.61 -5.71
C ILE A 156 -5.62 5.49 -6.63
N TYR A 157 -5.67 4.49 -7.52
CA TYR A 157 -4.92 4.51 -8.76
C TYR A 157 -5.88 4.78 -9.91
N LYS A 158 -5.70 5.91 -10.59
CA LYS A 158 -6.48 6.29 -11.78
C LYS A 158 -5.66 6.02 -13.04
N ALA A 159 -6.12 5.08 -13.86
CA ALA A 159 -5.58 4.84 -15.19
C ALA A 159 -5.93 6.00 -16.15
N GLY A 160 -5.23 6.04 -17.30
CA GLY A 160 -5.40 7.10 -18.29
C GLY A 160 -4.68 8.41 -17.97
N ARG A 161 -3.47 8.35 -17.41
CA ARG A 161 -2.66 9.55 -17.10
C ARG A 161 -2.20 10.31 -18.33
N THR A 162 -1.87 9.59 -19.41
CA THR A 162 -1.43 10.15 -20.69
C THR A 162 -2.54 10.01 -21.72
N GLU A 163 -2.48 10.76 -22.81
CA GLU A 163 -3.41 10.62 -23.93
C GLU A 163 -3.47 9.17 -24.43
N GLU A 164 -2.32 8.52 -24.61
CA GLU A 164 -2.25 7.11 -25.01
C GLU A 164 -2.84 6.16 -23.96
N GLY A 165 -2.64 6.46 -22.67
CA GLY A 165 -3.29 5.73 -21.59
C GLY A 165 -4.81 5.90 -21.61
N GLN A 166 -5.31 7.10 -21.89
CA GLN A 166 -6.74 7.39 -21.98
C GLN A 166 -7.36 6.64 -23.15
N LYS A 167 -6.70 6.64 -24.32
CA LYS A 167 -7.09 5.83 -25.49
C LYS A 167 -7.16 4.35 -25.13
N ALA A 168 -6.13 3.82 -24.47
CA ALA A 168 -6.13 2.44 -24.01
C ALA A 168 -7.30 2.13 -23.06
N THR A 169 -7.62 3.00 -22.09
CA THR A 169 -8.76 2.77 -21.20
C THR A 169 -10.12 2.90 -21.90
N SER A 170 -10.23 3.80 -22.88
CA SER A 170 -11.48 4.05 -23.62
C SER A 170 -11.89 2.89 -24.54
N GLY A 171 -10.92 2.06 -24.96
CA GLY A 171 -11.19 0.82 -25.70
C GLY A 171 -11.74 -0.31 -24.82
N HIS A 172 -11.51 -0.25 -23.51
CA HIS A 172 -11.85 -1.34 -22.58
C HIS A 172 -13.14 -1.08 -21.78
N THR A 173 -13.52 0.18 -21.60
CA THR A 173 -14.75 0.57 -20.89
C THR A 173 -15.50 1.64 -21.66
N ALA A 174 -16.83 1.50 -21.79
CA ALA A 174 -17.69 2.52 -22.39
C ALA A 174 -17.91 3.73 -21.45
N SER A 175 -16.85 4.19 -20.78
CA SER A 175 -16.86 5.31 -19.83
C SER A 175 -16.17 6.53 -20.43
N ILE A 176 -16.56 7.72 -19.98
CA ILE A 176 -15.87 8.95 -20.37
C ILE A 176 -14.53 8.96 -19.62
N ALA A 177 -13.43 8.82 -20.35
CA ALA A 177 -12.10 9.10 -19.82
C ALA A 177 -12.01 10.61 -19.56
N GLY A 178 -12.47 11.04 -18.39
CA GLY A 178 -12.36 12.44 -17.96
C GLY A 178 -10.90 12.85 -17.82
N ASP A 179 -10.65 14.16 -17.86
CA ASP A 179 -9.31 14.71 -17.67
C ASP A 179 -8.68 14.17 -16.38
N TRP A 180 -7.50 13.56 -16.52
CA TRP A 180 -6.85 12.85 -15.43
C TRP A 180 -6.38 13.81 -14.35
N LEU A 181 -5.83 14.98 -14.74
CA LEU A 181 -5.31 15.97 -13.80
C LEU A 181 -6.44 16.57 -12.96
N THR A 182 -7.54 16.97 -13.62
CA THR A 182 -8.76 17.44 -12.96
C THR A 182 -9.30 16.39 -11.99
N SER A 183 -9.37 15.13 -12.42
CA SER A 183 -9.84 14.03 -11.56
C SER A 183 -8.95 13.88 -10.32
N LYS A 184 -7.63 13.91 -10.51
CA LYS A 184 -6.64 13.82 -9.42
C LYS A 184 -6.80 14.95 -8.43
N GLU A 185 -6.78 16.21 -8.89
CA GLU A 185 -6.84 17.38 -8.03
C GLU A 185 -8.13 17.42 -7.19
N ILE A 186 -9.28 17.10 -7.81
CA ILE A 186 -10.57 17.08 -7.11
C ILE A 186 -10.60 15.94 -6.08
N LEU A 187 -10.19 14.71 -6.46
CA LEU A 187 -10.20 13.56 -5.54
C LEU A 187 -9.23 13.74 -4.37
N GLU A 188 -8.01 14.25 -4.62
CA GLU A 188 -7.03 14.53 -3.56
C GLU A 188 -7.53 15.59 -2.60
N ARG A 189 -8.16 16.66 -3.11
CA ARG A 189 -8.75 17.72 -2.28
C ARG A 189 -9.85 17.19 -1.35
N GLU A 190 -10.68 16.28 -1.85
CA GLU A 190 -11.72 15.61 -1.05
C GLU A 190 -11.16 14.50 -0.15
N GLY A 191 -9.84 14.26 -0.18
CA GLY A 191 -9.12 13.47 0.81
C GLY A 191 -8.68 12.08 0.35
N ALA A 192 -8.76 11.76 -0.94
CA ALA A 192 -8.14 10.56 -1.48
C ALA A 192 -6.61 10.65 -1.39
N VAL A 193 -5.97 9.51 -1.14
CA VAL A 193 -4.53 9.33 -1.27
C VAL A 193 -4.26 8.79 -2.66
N PHE A 194 -3.66 9.61 -3.52
CA PHE A 194 -3.46 9.25 -4.91
C PHE A 194 -2.13 8.53 -5.13
N ALA A 195 -2.16 7.42 -5.87
CA ALA A 195 -0.98 6.68 -6.31
C ALA A 195 -0.59 7.12 -7.73
N GLU A 196 0.67 7.55 -7.92
CA GLU A 196 1.13 8.05 -9.23
C GLU A 196 1.45 6.92 -10.21
N ASN A 197 1.73 5.73 -9.67
CA ASN A 197 2.02 4.52 -10.41
C ASN A 197 1.52 3.29 -9.61
N ILE A 198 1.61 2.10 -10.21
CA ILE A 198 1.12 0.86 -9.59
C ILE A 198 1.94 0.45 -8.36
N GLU A 199 3.25 0.73 -8.35
CA GLU A 199 4.10 0.40 -7.20
C GLU A 199 3.77 1.29 -6.00
N ASP A 200 3.54 2.60 -6.23
CA ASP A 200 3.02 3.51 -5.20
C ASP A 200 1.68 3.00 -4.63
N PHE A 201 0.78 2.47 -5.49
CA PHE A 201 -0.50 1.94 -5.04
C PHE A 201 -0.32 0.76 -4.08
N GLU A 202 0.56 -0.18 -4.44
CA GLU A 202 0.91 -1.33 -3.59
C GLU A 202 1.53 -0.88 -2.26
N ASP A 203 2.47 0.07 -2.33
CA ASP A 203 3.20 0.61 -1.19
C ASP A 203 2.29 1.39 -0.24
N LEU A 204 1.39 2.22 -0.75
CA LEU A 204 0.45 2.97 0.08
C LEU A 204 -0.51 2.04 0.81
N ILE A 205 -0.99 0.96 0.17
CA ILE A 205 -1.87 0.00 0.86
C ILE A 205 -1.16 -0.62 2.06
N GLN A 206 0.08 -1.11 1.90
CA GLN A 206 0.81 -1.70 3.03
C GLN A 206 1.07 -0.68 4.14
N ILE A 207 1.52 0.54 3.83
CA ILE A 207 1.84 1.55 4.85
C ILE A 207 0.60 1.89 5.68
N PHE A 208 -0.50 2.23 5.02
CA PHE A 208 -1.71 2.66 5.73
C PHE A 208 -2.32 1.52 6.55
N LEU A 209 -2.24 0.26 6.09
CA LEU A 209 -2.71 -0.89 6.85
C LEU A 209 -1.83 -1.19 8.05
N PHE A 210 -0.51 -1.25 7.85
CA PHE A 210 0.45 -1.68 8.89
C PHE A 210 0.67 -0.61 9.95
N LEU A 211 0.53 0.66 9.59
CA LEU A 211 0.73 1.79 10.50
C LEU A 211 -0.58 2.39 11.04
N LYS A 212 -1.75 1.78 10.80
CA LYS A 212 -3.06 2.31 11.22
C LYS A 212 -3.17 2.59 12.73
N GLU A 213 -2.42 1.85 13.56
CA GLU A 213 -2.42 1.94 15.03
C GLU A 213 -1.21 2.72 15.57
N LYS A 214 -0.42 3.35 14.69
CA LYS A 214 0.72 4.19 15.06
C LYS A 214 0.28 5.63 15.30
N GLU A 215 1.04 6.32 16.14
CA GLU A 215 0.77 7.70 16.51
C GLU A 215 1.67 8.64 15.71
N VAL A 216 1.10 9.30 14.71
CA VAL A 216 1.78 10.34 13.93
C VAL A 216 1.70 11.66 14.69
N ARG A 217 2.80 12.05 15.34
CA ARG A 217 2.86 13.26 16.19
C ARG A 217 3.54 14.47 15.53
N GLY A 218 4.03 14.31 14.31
CA GLY A 218 4.74 15.35 13.57
C GLY A 218 5.46 14.82 12.32
N ASP A 219 6.24 15.70 11.69
CA ASP A 219 6.93 15.50 10.42
C ASP A 219 8.47 15.39 10.56
N ARG A 220 8.98 15.35 11.81
CA ARG A 220 10.42 15.28 12.09
C ARG A 220 10.92 13.84 11.99
N ALA A 221 11.66 13.54 10.94
CA ALA A 221 12.18 12.22 10.63
C ALA A 221 13.59 12.00 11.20
N GLY A 222 13.79 10.83 11.82
CA GLY A 222 15.12 10.25 12.01
C GLY A 222 15.43 9.33 10.83
N LEU A 223 16.61 9.48 10.24
CA LEU A 223 17.10 8.60 9.18
C LEU A 223 18.29 7.82 9.69
N VAL A 224 18.35 6.53 9.40
CA VAL A 224 19.48 5.67 9.77
C VAL A 224 19.70 4.61 8.70
N SER A 225 20.95 4.36 8.33
CA SER A 225 21.37 3.25 7.46
C SER A 225 22.78 2.79 7.81
N ASN A 226 23.17 1.57 7.41
CA ASN A 226 24.55 1.08 7.46
C ASN A 226 25.38 1.45 6.23
N ALA A 227 24.84 2.27 5.33
CA ALA A 227 25.53 2.70 4.13
C ALA A 227 25.37 4.20 3.87
N GLY A 228 26.50 4.88 3.68
CA GLY A 228 26.53 6.31 3.40
C GLY A 228 25.78 6.72 2.12
N PHE A 229 25.81 5.91 1.05
CA PHE A 229 25.06 6.24 -0.17
C PHE A 229 23.54 6.25 0.09
N GLU A 230 23.04 5.34 0.93
CA GLU A 230 21.62 5.26 1.25
C GLU A 230 21.24 6.43 2.16
N CYS A 231 22.10 6.84 3.09
CA CYS A 231 21.93 8.07 3.87
C CYS A 231 21.79 9.31 2.99
N VAL A 232 22.67 9.47 1.98
CA VAL A 232 22.58 10.55 1.00
C VAL A 232 21.29 10.47 0.18
N SER A 233 20.96 9.27 -0.34
CA SER A 233 19.72 9.04 -1.09
C SER A 233 18.48 9.39 -0.26
N MET A 234 18.49 9.06 1.04
CA MET A 234 17.40 9.44 1.93
C MET A 234 17.31 10.96 2.11
N ALA A 235 18.43 11.63 2.33
CA ALA A 235 18.46 13.09 2.50
C ALA A 235 17.98 13.82 1.23
N ASP A 236 18.41 13.38 0.05
CA ASP A 236 18.03 13.98 -1.25
C ASP A 236 16.54 13.85 -1.56
N ASN A 237 15.88 12.82 -1.02
CA ASN A 237 14.48 12.52 -1.29
C ASN A 237 13.51 13.02 -0.21
N ILE A 238 14.02 13.65 0.86
CA ILE A 238 13.15 14.32 1.82
C ILE A 238 12.37 15.44 1.11
N SER A 239 11.05 15.36 1.20
CA SER A 239 10.14 16.37 0.66
C SER A 239 9.28 16.97 1.76
N ASP A 240 8.15 16.33 2.10
CA ASP A 240 7.20 16.81 3.13
C ASP A 240 7.67 16.52 4.58
N LEU A 241 8.83 15.89 4.77
CA LEU A 241 9.43 15.59 6.08
C LEU A 241 10.54 16.58 6.43
N LYS A 242 10.95 16.64 7.70
CA LYS A 242 12.08 17.45 8.17
C LYS A 242 13.06 16.58 8.94
N LEU A 243 14.36 16.79 8.76
CA LEU A 243 15.35 16.10 9.59
C LEU A 243 15.21 16.53 11.06
N ALA A 244 15.03 15.55 11.94
CA ALA A 244 15.06 15.77 13.37
C ALA A 244 16.49 16.11 13.84
N LYS A 245 16.60 17.02 14.81
CA LYS A 245 17.81 17.17 15.61
C LYS A 245 17.69 16.27 16.83
N PHE A 246 18.67 15.40 17.04
CA PHE A 246 18.66 14.47 18.17
C PHE A 246 18.70 15.22 19.51
N SER A 247 18.05 14.65 20.52
CA SER A 247 18.17 15.14 21.89
C SER A 247 19.58 14.89 22.44
N LEU A 248 20.04 15.68 23.40
CA LEU A 248 21.35 15.46 24.04
C LEU A 248 21.47 14.05 24.64
N LYS A 249 20.38 13.56 25.26
CA LYS A 249 20.30 12.21 25.82
C LYS A 249 20.49 11.13 24.74
N THR A 250 19.88 11.33 23.58
CA THR A 250 20.02 10.43 22.42
C THR A 250 21.46 10.45 21.91
N GLU A 251 22.04 11.64 21.72
CA GLU A 251 23.43 11.79 21.28
C GLU A 251 24.41 11.09 22.23
N GLU A 252 24.24 11.24 23.55
CA GLU A 252 25.07 10.56 24.56
C GLU A 252 24.96 9.04 24.46
N ARG A 253 23.74 8.50 24.38
CA ARG A 253 23.54 7.05 24.24
C ARG A 253 24.11 6.51 22.92
N LEU A 254 23.95 7.25 21.82
CA LEU A 254 24.56 6.88 20.53
C LEU A 254 26.09 6.87 20.60
N LYS A 255 26.72 7.83 21.30
CA LYS A 255 28.19 7.84 21.52
C LYS A 255 28.65 6.58 22.25
N GLU A 256 27.91 6.12 23.26
CA GLU A 256 28.24 4.90 23.97
C GLU A 256 28.12 3.66 23.07
N ILE A 257 27.05 3.57 22.27
CA ILE A 257 26.86 2.47 21.33
C ILE A 257 27.98 2.46 20.28
N PHE A 258 28.32 3.62 19.71
CA PHE A 258 29.36 3.76 18.69
C PHE A 258 30.73 3.31 19.20
N LYS A 259 31.06 3.60 20.47
CA LYS A 259 32.26 3.08 21.13
C LYS A 259 32.23 1.56 21.28
N LYS A 260 31.09 0.97 21.68
CA LYS A 260 30.94 -0.48 21.82
C LYS A 260 31.19 -1.21 20.49
N ILE A 261 30.69 -0.65 19.39
CA ILE A 261 30.86 -1.22 18.04
C ILE A 261 32.08 -0.69 17.29
N LYS A 262 32.90 0.16 17.93
CA LYS A 262 34.18 0.69 17.43
C LYS A 262 34.06 1.51 16.13
N ILE A 263 33.03 2.33 16.02
CA ILE A 263 32.85 3.28 14.91
C ILE A 263 32.97 4.75 15.34
N ASP A 264 33.15 5.03 16.64
CA ASP A 264 33.19 6.38 17.21
C ASP A 264 34.34 7.26 16.69
N THR A 265 35.39 6.65 16.13
CA THR A 265 36.52 7.37 15.54
C THR A 265 36.36 7.67 14.06
N ILE A 266 35.32 7.13 13.40
CA ILE A 266 35.13 7.22 11.94
C ILE A 266 33.76 7.78 11.54
N VAL A 267 32.79 7.84 12.46
CA VAL A 267 31.45 8.37 12.21
C VAL A 267 31.09 9.44 13.23
N ASP A 268 30.68 10.60 12.74
CA ASP A 268 30.04 11.64 13.54
C ASP A 268 28.54 11.36 13.72
N ILE A 269 28.00 11.68 14.90
CA ILE A 269 26.56 11.53 15.17
C ILE A 269 25.82 12.74 14.60
N HIS A 270 25.11 12.52 13.50
CA HIS A 270 24.16 13.46 12.93
C HIS A 270 23.01 12.71 12.25
N ASN A 271 22.05 13.45 11.68
CA ASN A 271 20.91 12.90 10.94
C ASN A 271 21.06 13.29 9.45
N PRO A 272 21.15 12.35 8.50
CA PRO A 272 21.06 10.89 8.64
C PRO A 272 22.21 10.26 9.44
N LEU A 273 21.94 9.15 10.11
CA LEU A 273 22.90 8.37 10.89
C LEU A 273 23.48 7.22 10.05
N ASP A 274 24.77 7.27 9.73
CA ASP A 274 25.49 6.21 8.99
C ASP A 274 26.18 5.25 9.97
N LEU A 275 25.74 4.01 10.02
CA LEU A 275 26.27 2.99 10.93
C LEU A 275 27.51 2.28 10.39
N THR A 276 27.87 2.54 9.13
CA THR A 276 28.82 1.75 8.33
C THR A 276 28.44 0.27 8.27
N PRO A 277 29.14 -0.57 7.48
CA PRO A 277 28.87 -2.01 7.45
C PRO A 277 29.14 -2.76 8.76
N MET A 278 29.59 -2.08 9.82
CA MET A 278 30.08 -2.71 11.07
C MET A 278 28.99 -3.04 12.08
N ALA A 279 27.83 -2.38 12.03
CA ALA A 279 26.74 -2.63 12.98
C ALA A 279 26.12 -4.02 12.79
N ASN A 280 26.17 -4.83 13.85
CA ASN A 280 25.48 -6.12 13.88
C ASN A 280 24.01 -5.98 14.27
N ASP A 281 23.22 -7.05 14.14
CA ASP A 281 21.77 -7.07 14.41
C ASP A 281 21.38 -6.40 15.74
N LEU A 282 22.08 -6.72 16.82
CA LEU A 282 21.75 -6.21 18.17
C LEU A 282 22.09 -4.74 18.32
N ALA A 283 23.24 -4.30 17.82
CA ALA A 283 23.60 -2.88 17.83
C ALA A 283 22.65 -2.05 16.96
N TYR A 284 22.27 -2.59 15.80
CA TYR A 284 21.30 -1.98 14.91
C TYR A 284 19.95 -1.77 15.63
N ALA A 285 19.46 -2.80 16.31
CA ALA A 285 18.25 -2.72 17.11
C ALA A 285 18.37 -1.70 18.25
N GLU A 286 19.47 -1.71 19.01
CA GLU A 286 19.71 -0.78 20.13
C GLU A 286 19.70 0.69 19.65
N ILE A 287 20.24 0.96 18.45
CA ILE A 287 20.24 2.28 17.82
C ILE A 287 18.82 2.68 17.42
N ILE A 288 18.07 1.81 16.75
CA ILE A 288 16.69 2.10 16.37
C ILE A 288 15.84 2.37 17.61
N GLU A 289 15.96 1.58 18.67
CA GLU A 289 15.26 1.81 19.93
C GLU A 289 15.63 3.17 20.55
N THR A 290 16.91 3.53 20.51
CA THR A 290 17.39 4.84 20.99
C THR A 290 16.72 5.98 20.23
N LEU A 291 16.56 5.86 18.90
CA LEU A 291 15.86 6.86 18.08
C LEU A 291 14.32 6.82 18.27
N MET A 292 13.75 5.65 18.54
CA MET A 292 12.33 5.49 18.87
C MET A 292 11.97 6.20 20.19
N GLU A 293 12.90 6.30 21.12
CA GLU A 293 12.72 6.99 22.41
C GLU A 293 12.96 8.50 22.35
N ASP A 294 13.57 9.02 21.28
CA ASP A 294 13.85 10.45 21.13
C ASP A 294 12.56 11.27 20.86
N GLU A 295 12.23 12.20 21.74
CA GLU A 295 11.05 13.07 21.62
C GLU A 295 11.10 14.07 20.45
N ASN A 296 12.29 14.39 19.96
CA ASN A 296 12.47 15.24 18.78
C ASN A 296 12.17 14.49 17.49
N ILE A 297 12.17 13.16 17.50
CA ILE A 297 11.87 12.31 16.34
C ILE A 297 10.38 11.92 16.37
N SER A 298 9.65 12.28 15.32
CA SER A 298 8.24 11.94 15.13
C SER A 298 8.03 10.67 14.30
N CYS A 299 8.97 10.34 13.41
CA CYS A 299 8.92 9.15 12.57
C CYS A 299 10.33 8.69 12.18
N LEU A 300 10.49 7.44 11.75
CA LEU A 300 11.78 6.86 11.40
C LEU A 300 11.78 6.23 10.00
N ILE A 301 12.86 6.42 9.26
CA ILE A 301 13.19 5.66 8.05
C ILE A 301 14.50 4.92 8.35
N VAL A 302 14.42 3.60 8.34
CA VAL A 302 15.53 2.71 8.68
C VAL A 302 15.90 1.96 7.42
N GLY A 303 17.12 2.12 6.91
CA GLY A 303 17.60 1.43 5.73
C GLY A 303 18.66 0.40 6.06
N ALA A 304 18.63 -0.74 5.39
CA ALA A 304 19.59 -1.79 5.54
C ALA A 304 20.08 -2.22 4.17
N VAL A 305 21.37 -1.99 3.92
CA VAL A 305 22.09 -2.65 2.84
C VAL A 305 22.51 -4.03 3.37
N PRO A 306 21.86 -5.12 2.94
CA PRO A 306 21.88 -6.38 3.67
C PRO A 306 23.18 -7.19 3.46
N LEU A 307 24.07 -6.76 2.55
CA LEU A 307 25.24 -7.54 2.12
C LEU A 307 26.35 -7.65 3.18
N THR A 308 26.28 -6.90 4.28
CA THR A 308 27.33 -6.95 5.31
C THR A 308 27.29 -8.27 6.08
N PRO A 309 28.44 -8.92 6.34
CA PRO A 309 28.48 -10.13 7.18
C PRO A 309 28.16 -9.87 8.65
N ALA A 310 27.98 -8.61 9.06
CA ALA A 310 27.55 -8.25 10.41
C ALA A 310 26.06 -8.52 10.65
N LEU A 311 25.25 -8.61 9.60
CA LEU A 311 23.80 -8.79 9.68
C LEU A 311 23.38 -10.21 9.29
N ASN A 312 22.23 -10.65 9.83
CA ASN A 312 21.58 -11.89 9.41
C ASN A 312 20.38 -11.57 8.52
N THR A 313 20.60 -11.61 7.22
CA THR A 313 19.63 -11.15 6.22
C THR A 313 19.33 -12.20 5.16
N LEU A 314 20.03 -13.33 5.17
CA LEU A 314 19.75 -14.49 4.34
C LEU A 314 18.94 -15.57 5.09
N GLU A 315 18.18 -16.36 4.34
CA GLU A 315 17.46 -17.53 4.86
C GLU A 315 18.45 -18.67 5.15
N GLU A 316 18.20 -19.46 6.20
CA GLU A 316 19.08 -20.58 6.56
C GLU A 316 19.43 -21.49 5.36
N SER A 317 20.71 -21.81 5.23
CA SER A 317 21.25 -22.60 4.13
C SER A 317 22.51 -23.34 4.57
N GLU A 318 22.83 -24.47 3.93
CA GLU A 318 24.05 -25.25 4.23
C GLU A 318 25.36 -24.47 3.93
N ASN A 319 25.30 -23.41 3.11
CA ASN A 319 26.47 -22.67 2.66
C ASN A 319 26.91 -21.52 3.58
N HIS A 320 26.10 -21.15 4.58
CA HIS A 320 26.39 -20.06 5.50
C HIS A 320 25.69 -20.28 6.86
N LYS A 321 25.90 -19.37 7.82
CA LYS A 321 25.32 -19.46 9.16
C LYS A 321 24.28 -18.38 9.46
N GLU A 322 23.93 -17.58 8.45
CA GLU A 322 22.84 -16.62 8.58
C GLU A 322 21.49 -17.32 8.60
N ASP A 323 20.59 -16.76 9.41
CA ASP A 323 19.18 -17.04 9.36
C ASP A 323 18.46 -15.77 9.87
N PHE A 324 17.76 -15.07 8.99
CA PHE A 324 17.01 -13.89 9.39
C PHE A 324 15.81 -14.20 10.31
N LYS A 325 15.39 -15.47 10.43
CA LYS A 325 14.25 -15.88 11.28
C LYS A 325 14.67 -16.28 12.69
N ARG A 326 15.97 -16.45 12.97
CA ARG A 326 16.45 -16.85 14.30
C ARG A 326 16.22 -15.79 15.36
N GLU A 327 16.09 -16.23 16.61
CA GLU A 327 16.01 -15.32 17.75
C GLU A 327 17.21 -14.37 17.80
N GLY A 328 16.94 -13.09 18.05
CA GLY A 328 17.97 -12.05 18.08
C GLY A 328 18.41 -11.52 16.71
N SER A 329 17.89 -12.06 15.60
CA SER A 329 18.13 -11.50 14.26
C SER A 329 17.58 -10.07 14.13
N LEU A 330 18.10 -9.33 13.15
CA LEU A 330 17.59 -8.00 12.85
C LEU A 330 16.09 -8.03 12.54
N ALA A 331 15.62 -8.98 11.72
CA ALA A 331 14.19 -9.08 11.38
C ALA A 331 13.31 -9.22 12.62
N ASN A 332 13.64 -10.14 13.53
CA ASN A 332 12.86 -10.32 14.75
C ASN A 332 12.94 -9.10 15.67
N LYS A 333 14.10 -8.44 15.76
CA LYS A 333 14.22 -7.19 16.51
C LYS A 333 13.39 -6.05 15.93
N ILE A 334 13.31 -5.91 14.61
CA ILE A 334 12.44 -4.93 13.96
C ILE A 334 10.96 -5.22 14.26
N ILE A 335 10.56 -6.49 14.29
CA ILE A 335 9.19 -6.89 14.66
C ILE A 335 8.91 -6.56 16.13
N GLU A 336 9.83 -6.87 17.05
CA GLU A 336 9.73 -6.50 18.47
C GLU A 336 9.58 -4.97 18.65
N ILE A 337 10.41 -4.19 17.95
CA ILE A 337 10.36 -2.71 17.96
C ILE A 337 9.00 -2.23 17.44
N LYS A 338 8.49 -2.83 16.35
CA LYS A 338 7.16 -2.52 15.82
C LYS A 338 6.07 -2.78 16.85
N GLU A 339 6.12 -3.86 17.64
CA GLU A 339 5.10 -4.09 18.68
C GLU A 339 5.26 -3.16 19.89
N LYS A 340 6.51 -2.85 20.26
CA LYS A 340 6.84 -2.05 21.45
C LYS A 340 6.49 -0.56 21.30
N TYR A 341 6.73 0.04 20.13
CA TYR A 341 6.62 1.49 19.95
C TYR A 341 5.41 1.92 19.12
N LYS A 342 4.76 3.00 19.55
CA LYS A 342 3.68 3.66 18.80
C LYS A 342 4.19 4.64 17.75
N LYS A 343 5.46 5.06 17.80
CA LYS A 343 6.08 5.91 16.78
C LYS A 343 6.13 5.17 15.43
N PRO A 344 5.69 5.78 14.32
CA PRO A 344 5.68 5.13 13.01
C PRO A 344 7.10 5.04 12.44
N PHE A 345 7.38 3.93 11.75
CA PHE A 345 8.60 3.79 10.96
C PHE A 345 8.37 2.90 9.73
N VAL A 346 9.30 3.01 8.79
CA VAL A 346 9.42 2.13 7.63
C VAL A 346 10.84 1.55 7.55
N PHE A 347 10.95 0.37 6.95
CA PHE A 347 12.22 -0.33 6.78
C PHE A 347 12.58 -0.46 5.30
N VAL A 348 13.84 -0.26 4.94
CA VAL A 348 14.34 -0.40 3.57
C VAL A 348 15.33 -1.55 3.54
N VAL A 349 15.18 -2.43 2.57
CA VAL A 349 16.13 -3.49 2.25
C VAL A 349 16.62 -3.22 0.84
N ASP A 350 17.78 -2.56 0.72
CA ASP A 350 18.39 -2.26 -0.57
C ASP A 350 19.25 -3.45 -1.02
N GLY A 351 18.58 -4.49 -1.51
CA GLY A 351 19.17 -5.76 -1.90
C GLY A 351 18.51 -6.41 -3.11
N GLY A 352 19.24 -7.35 -3.72
CA GLY A 352 18.76 -8.18 -4.82
C GLY A 352 17.79 -9.30 -4.40
N LYS A 353 17.51 -10.20 -5.34
CA LYS A 353 16.56 -11.32 -5.18
C LYS A 353 16.90 -12.24 -4.00
N GLU A 354 18.18 -12.32 -3.62
CA GLU A 354 18.67 -13.12 -2.49
C GLU A 354 18.05 -12.66 -1.15
N TYR A 355 17.67 -11.38 -1.06
CA TYR A 355 17.10 -10.76 0.14
C TYR A 355 15.57 -10.57 0.06
N ASP A 356 14.93 -11.01 -1.02
CA ASP A 356 13.48 -10.99 -1.13
C ASP A 356 12.79 -11.77 0.00
N PRO A 357 13.25 -12.97 0.41
CA PRO A 357 12.66 -13.69 1.54
C PRO A 357 12.68 -12.87 2.85
N PHE A 358 13.77 -12.15 3.13
CA PHE A 358 13.88 -11.27 4.30
C PHE A 358 12.89 -10.10 4.23
N LEU A 359 12.80 -9.42 3.08
CA LEU A 359 11.83 -8.35 2.85
C LEU A 359 10.38 -8.86 3.01
N TYR A 360 10.06 -10.03 2.45
CA TYR A 360 8.72 -10.62 2.55
C TYR A 360 8.40 -11.03 3.99
N TYR A 361 9.35 -11.59 4.73
CA TYR A 361 9.17 -11.94 6.15
C TYR A 361 8.80 -10.72 7.00
N LEU A 362 9.44 -9.57 6.75
CA LEU A 362 9.07 -8.31 7.39
C LEU A 362 7.61 -7.91 7.07
N LYS A 363 7.20 -8.02 5.79
CA LYS A 363 5.83 -7.69 5.35
C LYS A 363 4.77 -8.63 5.90
N GLU A 364 5.05 -9.92 5.97
CA GLU A 364 4.17 -10.92 6.59
C GLU A 364 3.93 -10.62 8.09
N ASN A 365 4.94 -10.06 8.75
CA ASN A 365 4.87 -9.58 10.12
C ASN A 365 4.43 -8.10 10.25
N GLN A 366 3.87 -7.54 9.17
CA GLN A 366 3.28 -6.20 9.11
C GLN A 366 4.27 -5.07 9.43
N VAL A 367 5.55 -5.25 9.08
CA VAL A 367 6.53 -4.15 9.01
C VAL A 367 6.47 -3.56 7.60
N PRO A 368 6.22 -2.25 7.42
CA PRO A 368 6.23 -1.65 6.09
C PRO A 368 7.65 -1.64 5.54
N ALA A 369 7.91 -2.49 4.55
CA ALA A 369 9.24 -2.72 4.03
C ALA A 369 9.34 -2.38 2.53
N PHE A 370 10.46 -1.80 2.12
CA PHE A 370 10.69 -1.25 0.78
C PHE A 370 12.01 -1.76 0.20
N LYS A 371 12.08 -1.81 -1.14
CA LYS A 371 13.32 -2.16 -1.86
C LYS A 371 14.25 -0.96 -2.09
N SER A 372 13.78 0.26 -1.85
CA SER A 372 14.61 1.46 -1.99
C SER A 372 14.16 2.59 -1.07
N ALA A 373 15.12 3.41 -0.66
CA ALA A 373 14.91 4.55 0.22
C ALA A 373 13.99 5.61 -0.40
N GLU A 374 14.16 5.90 -1.69
CA GLU A 374 13.32 6.85 -2.44
C GLU A 374 11.83 6.50 -2.34
N LYS A 375 11.48 5.24 -2.60
CA LYS A 375 10.08 4.76 -2.53
C LYS A 375 9.54 4.84 -1.11
N ALA A 376 10.35 4.42 -0.14
CA ALA A 376 9.99 4.48 1.27
C ALA A 376 9.67 5.91 1.69
N ILE A 377 10.56 6.87 1.41
CA ILE A 377 10.37 8.27 1.80
C ILE A 377 9.16 8.87 1.11
N LYS A 378 9.02 8.69 -0.21
CA LYS A 378 7.90 9.24 -0.98
C LYS A 378 6.55 8.78 -0.42
N ASN A 379 6.38 7.47 -0.22
CA ASN A 379 5.09 6.92 0.21
C ASN A 379 4.86 7.11 1.72
N PHE A 380 5.92 7.06 2.53
CA PHE A 380 5.81 7.34 3.96
C PHE A 380 5.50 8.81 4.24
N SER A 381 6.04 9.75 3.46
CA SER A 381 5.70 11.18 3.54
C SER A 381 4.20 11.41 3.30
N LYS A 382 3.61 10.72 2.30
CA LYS A 382 2.15 10.76 2.06
C LYS A 382 1.35 10.26 3.26
N PHE A 383 1.79 9.16 3.89
CA PHE A 383 1.16 8.64 5.10
C PHE A 383 1.22 9.63 6.27
N ILE A 384 2.40 10.20 6.54
CA ILE A 384 2.59 11.18 7.62
C ILE A 384 1.71 12.41 7.38
N LYS A 385 1.76 12.99 6.18
CA LYS A 385 0.94 14.15 5.81
C LYS A 385 -0.55 13.88 5.93
N LYS A 386 -1.01 12.72 5.46
CA LYS A 386 -2.42 12.32 5.54
C LYS A 386 -2.88 12.09 6.98
N SER A 387 -2.00 11.60 7.85
CA SER A 387 -2.33 11.34 9.26
C SER A 387 -2.33 12.60 10.12
N LEU A 388 -1.67 13.67 9.67
CA LEU A 388 -1.66 14.99 10.34
C LEU A 388 -2.79 15.92 9.89
N ALA A 389 -3.45 15.61 8.77
CA ALA A 389 -4.49 16.43 8.15
C ALA A 389 -5.90 15.95 8.52
#